data_AF-A0A9E0K4A3-F1
#
_entry.id   AF-A0A9E0K4A3-F1
#
_cell.length_a   1.000
_cell.length_b   1.000
_cell.length_c   1.000
_cell.angle_alpha   90.00
_cell.angle_beta   90.00
_cell.angle_gamma   90.00
#
_symmetry.space_group_name_H-M   'P 1'
#
loop_
_entity.id
_entity.type
_entity.pdbx_description
1 polymer ?
#
loop_
_entity_poly.entity_id
_entity_poly.type
_entity_poly.pdbx_seq_one_letter_code
_entity_poly.pdbx_strand_id
1 'polypeptide(L)'
;MAKNLLVIIGPTGVGKTELSLRIAENFGTEIVSADSRQLYANLKIGTAAPTPEELQRVPHHFIGTLQLTDYYSAAQYEEDALKLLDRLFQTKDVVILTGGSMMYVDAVCKGIDDIPTVDEETRKTLLERYEKEGLEQLCAELKLLDPDYYKIVDLKNHKRVIHALEICYMTGKTYTSFRTQEKKTRPFRMIKIGLTRDREELYARINQRVDIMMEQGLLDEVKQVYPYRQLNSLNTVGYKELFNYLDGEW
;
A
#
# COMPACT_ATOMS: atom_id res chain seq x y z
N MET A 1 -26.31 -9.93 14.44
CA MET A 1 -25.49 -9.09 15.34
C MET A 1 -24.85 -7.97 14.53
N ALA A 2 -24.38 -6.89 15.15
CA ALA A 2 -23.66 -5.83 14.43
C ALA A 2 -22.35 -6.40 13.87
N LYS A 3 -22.06 -6.12 12.59
CA LYS A 3 -20.82 -6.55 11.92
C LYS A 3 -19.66 -5.64 12.33
N ASN A 4 -18.54 -6.22 12.75
CA ASN A 4 -17.39 -5.49 13.28
C ASN A 4 -16.13 -5.73 12.44
N LEU A 5 -15.49 -4.65 12.01
CA LEU A 5 -14.17 -4.67 11.41
C LEU A 5 -13.14 -4.24 12.47
N LEU A 6 -12.30 -5.16 12.91
CA LEU A 6 -11.16 -4.87 13.77
C LEU A 6 -9.99 -4.41 12.92
N VAL A 7 -9.60 -3.15 13.02
CA VAL A 7 -8.52 -2.55 12.24
C VAL A 7 -7.29 -2.46 13.13
N ILE A 8 -6.32 -3.36 12.92
CA ILE A 8 -5.09 -3.45 13.72
C ILE A 8 -3.95 -2.79 12.95
N ILE A 9 -3.44 -1.67 13.47
CA ILE A 9 -2.38 -0.87 12.84
C ILE A 9 -1.19 -0.68 13.79
N GLY A 10 -0.05 -0.29 13.24
CA GLY A 10 1.17 -0.03 13.98
C GLY A 10 2.41 -0.22 13.12
N PRO A 11 3.61 0.19 13.58
CA PRO A 11 4.83 0.12 12.80
C PRO A 11 5.27 -1.34 12.52
N THR A 12 6.16 -1.52 11.54
CA THR A 12 6.82 -2.82 11.29
C THR A 12 7.59 -3.26 12.53
N GLY A 13 7.54 -4.55 12.88
CA GLY A 13 8.21 -5.09 14.07
C GLY A 13 7.42 -4.97 15.38
N VAL A 14 6.31 -4.21 15.41
CA VAL A 14 5.52 -3.99 16.65
C VAL A 14 4.81 -5.25 17.17
N GLY A 15 4.58 -6.25 16.33
CA GLY A 15 3.90 -7.51 16.71
C GLY A 15 2.46 -7.69 16.18
N LYS A 16 2.09 -6.96 15.12
CA LYS A 16 0.74 -7.05 14.52
C LYS A 16 0.33 -8.48 14.14
N THR A 17 1.20 -9.21 13.43
CA THR A 17 0.89 -10.52 12.85
C THR A 17 0.44 -11.53 13.90
N GLU A 18 1.26 -11.74 14.94
CA GLU A 18 0.93 -12.69 16.01
C GLU A 18 -0.31 -12.28 16.79
N LEU A 19 -0.51 -10.98 17.03
CA LEU A 19 -1.74 -10.51 17.67
C LEU A 19 -2.98 -10.77 16.80
N SER A 20 -2.91 -10.48 15.50
CA SER A 20 -4.03 -10.73 14.57
C SER A 20 -4.36 -12.20 14.47
N LEU A 21 -3.36 -13.09 14.46
CA LEU A 21 -3.56 -14.55 14.45
C LEU A 21 -4.35 -15.01 15.68
N ARG A 22 -3.89 -14.64 16.88
CA ARG A 22 -4.57 -15.01 18.15
C ARG A 22 -6.00 -14.51 18.22
N ILE A 23 -6.24 -13.27 17.80
CA ILE A 23 -7.58 -12.69 17.78
C ILE A 23 -8.45 -13.45 16.77
N ALA A 24 -7.93 -13.75 15.57
CA ALA A 24 -8.68 -14.44 14.55
C ALA A 24 -9.05 -15.87 14.96
N GLU A 25 -8.13 -16.61 15.58
CA GLU A 25 -8.36 -17.94 16.15
C GLU A 25 -9.48 -17.90 17.20
N ASN A 26 -9.42 -16.95 18.14
CA ASN A 26 -10.40 -16.82 19.21
C ASN A 26 -11.82 -16.48 18.70
N PHE A 27 -11.92 -15.66 17.64
CA PHE A 27 -13.20 -15.32 17.03
C PHE A 27 -13.63 -16.27 15.91
N GLY A 28 -12.81 -17.27 15.56
CA GLY A 28 -13.05 -18.13 14.40
C GLY A 28 -13.23 -17.33 13.10
N THR A 29 -12.45 -16.27 12.91
CA THR A 29 -12.56 -15.35 11.77
C THR A 29 -11.34 -15.37 10.86
N GLU A 30 -11.32 -14.48 9.88
CA GLU A 30 -10.36 -14.39 8.79
C GLU A 30 -9.68 -13.01 8.80
N ILE A 31 -8.51 -12.95 8.19
CA ILE A 31 -7.66 -11.76 8.15
C ILE A 31 -7.63 -11.19 6.73
N VAL A 32 -7.91 -9.90 6.61
CA VAL A 32 -7.77 -9.10 5.39
C VAL A 32 -6.45 -8.34 5.49
N SER A 33 -5.47 -8.67 4.64
CA SER A 33 -4.19 -7.95 4.62
C SER A 33 -4.35 -6.58 3.96
N ALA A 34 -3.84 -5.55 4.62
CA ALA A 34 -3.75 -4.17 4.14
C ALA A 34 -2.28 -3.77 3.95
N ASP A 35 -1.55 -4.57 3.18
CA ASP A 35 -0.14 -4.34 2.84
C ASP A 35 0.05 -4.37 1.33
N SER A 36 0.54 -3.25 0.78
CA SER A 36 0.67 -3.06 -0.66
C SER A 36 1.78 -3.92 -1.29
N ARG A 37 2.63 -4.56 -0.49
CA ARG A 37 3.75 -5.38 -0.97
C ARG A 37 3.47 -6.87 -0.82
N GLN A 38 2.78 -7.27 0.24
CA GLN A 38 2.40 -8.67 0.46
C GLN A 38 1.38 -9.19 -0.58
N LEU A 39 0.74 -8.30 -1.34
CA LEU A 39 -0.09 -8.67 -2.49
C LEU A 39 0.66 -9.45 -3.58
N TYR A 40 1.98 -9.26 -3.71
CA TYR A 40 2.75 -9.82 -4.82
C TYR A 40 3.31 -11.21 -4.49
N ALA A 41 3.00 -12.21 -5.31
CA ALA A 41 3.29 -13.62 -5.05
C ALA A 41 4.79 -13.94 -4.90
N ASN A 42 5.64 -13.19 -5.59
CA ASN A 42 7.09 -13.36 -5.59
C ASN A 42 7.80 -12.65 -4.43
N LEU A 43 7.10 -11.81 -3.66
CA LEU A 43 7.69 -10.99 -2.60
C LEU A 43 7.28 -11.54 -1.24
N LYS A 44 7.94 -12.61 -0.77
CA LYS A 44 7.56 -13.32 0.45
C LYS A 44 8.43 -12.90 1.63
N ILE A 45 9.74 -13.09 1.51
CA ILE A 45 10.69 -12.90 2.60
C ILE A 45 10.82 -11.40 2.89
N GLY A 46 11.13 -10.58 1.89
CA GLY A 46 11.39 -9.15 2.09
C GLY A 46 10.18 -8.34 2.56
N THR A 47 8.97 -8.85 2.37
CA THR A 47 7.72 -8.22 2.84
C THR A 47 7.24 -8.80 4.18
N ALA A 48 7.90 -9.84 4.67
CA ALA A 48 7.40 -10.78 5.69
C ALA A 48 5.92 -11.11 5.49
N ALA A 49 5.59 -11.60 4.29
CA ALA A 49 4.31 -12.22 4.06
C ALA A 49 4.09 -13.38 5.07
N PRO A 50 2.84 -13.66 5.47
CA PRO A 50 2.55 -14.77 6.35
C PRO A 50 3.16 -16.08 5.83
N THR A 51 3.78 -16.82 6.72
CA THR A 51 4.37 -18.14 6.45
C THR A 51 3.29 -19.19 6.17
N PRO A 52 3.61 -20.31 5.49
CA PRO A 52 2.67 -21.41 5.29
C PRO A 52 2.01 -21.89 6.59
N GLU A 53 2.76 -21.92 7.69
CA GLU A 53 2.29 -22.30 9.02
C GLU A 53 1.26 -21.30 9.57
N GLU A 54 1.51 -19.99 9.40
CA GLU A 54 0.55 -18.95 9.78
C GLU A 54 -0.72 -18.97 8.92
N LEU A 55 -0.58 -19.24 7.61
CA LEU A 55 -1.70 -19.38 6.69
C LEU A 55 -2.57 -20.61 6.98
N GLN A 56 -1.99 -21.67 7.56
CA GLN A 56 -2.74 -22.84 8.02
C GLN A 56 -3.56 -22.56 9.28
N ARG A 57 -3.09 -21.65 10.15
CA ARG A 57 -3.80 -21.28 11.38
C ARG A 57 -5.07 -20.49 11.07
N VAL A 58 -4.99 -19.51 10.17
CA VAL A 58 -6.08 -18.58 9.85
C VAL A 58 -6.04 -18.22 8.36
N PRO A 59 -7.17 -18.21 7.65
CA PRO A 59 -7.23 -17.71 6.27
C PRO A 59 -6.84 -16.23 6.18
N HIS A 60 -5.87 -15.93 5.32
CA HIS A 60 -5.48 -14.56 4.98
C HIS A 60 -5.87 -14.24 3.54
N HIS A 61 -6.48 -13.08 3.34
CA HIS A 61 -6.81 -12.53 2.03
C HIS A 61 -5.82 -11.45 1.63
N PHE A 62 -5.69 -11.23 0.31
CA PHE A 62 -4.76 -10.26 -0.28
C PHE A 62 -3.28 -10.54 -0.01
N ILE A 63 -2.92 -11.82 0.04
CA ILE A 63 -1.52 -12.29 0.12
C ILE A 63 -1.19 -13.04 -1.16
N GLY A 64 -0.17 -12.58 -1.88
CA GLY A 64 0.32 -13.24 -3.09
C GLY A 64 -0.71 -13.40 -4.22
N THR A 65 -1.69 -12.50 -4.27
CA THR A 65 -2.77 -12.52 -5.27
C THR A 65 -2.39 -11.90 -6.61
N LEU A 66 -1.26 -11.17 -6.68
CA LEU A 66 -0.81 -10.43 -7.85
C LEU A 66 0.56 -10.92 -8.35
N GLN A 67 0.78 -10.78 -9.65
CA GLN A 67 2.09 -10.85 -10.30
C GLN A 67 2.84 -9.52 -10.14
N LEU A 68 4.17 -9.54 -10.21
CA LEU A 68 5.00 -8.32 -10.05
C LEU A 68 4.65 -7.19 -11.03
N THR A 69 4.17 -7.54 -12.22
CA THR A 69 3.78 -6.63 -13.29
C THR A 69 2.37 -6.09 -13.14
N ASP A 70 1.56 -6.66 -12.25
CA ASP A 70 0.16 -6.25 -12.11
C ASP A 70 0.07 -4.86 -11.48
N TYR A 71 -0.70 -4.01 -12.14
CA TYR A 71 -1.07 -2.72 -11.59
C TYR A 71 -2.11 -2.90 -10.49
N TYR A 72 -1.88 -2.27 -9.35
CA TYR A 72 -2.83 -2.27 -8.24
C TYR A 72 -2.79 -0.95 -7.48
N SER A 73 -3.98 -0.40 -7.24
CA SER A 73 -4.17 0.91 -6.61
C SER A 73 -4.98 0.82 -5.32
N ALA A 74 -4.94 1.89 -4.51
CA ALA A 74 -5.76 1.96 -3.30
C ALA A 74 -7.27 1.98 -3.60
N ALA A 75 -7.67 2.47 -4.78
CA ALA A 75 -9.07 2.46 -5.22
C ALA A 75 -9.54 1.04 -5.55
N GLN A 76 -8.74 0.27 -6.29
CA GLN A 76 -9.01 -1.15 -6.54
C GLN A 76 -9.03 -1.95 -5.24
N TYR A 77 -8.08 -1.68 -4.33
CA TYR A 77 -8.08 -2.31 -3.02
C TYR A 77 -9.35 -1.99 -2.21
N GLU A 78 -9.83 -0.75 -2.21
CA GLU A 78 -11.11 -0.41 -1.56
C GLU A 78 -12.25 -1.27 -2.12
N GLU A 79 -12.39 -1.31 -3.44
CA GLU A 79 -13.48 -2.05 -4.10
C GLU A 79 -13.41 -3.55 -3.79
N ASP A 80 -12.24 -4.15 -3.95
CA ASP A 80 -12.04 -5.59 -3.71
C ASP A 80 -12.21 -5.94 -2.23
N ALA A 81 -11.65 -5.13 -1.33
CA ALA A 81 -11.76 -5.37 0.10
C ALA A 81 -13.20 -5.22 0.59
N LEU A 82 -13.98 -4.26 0.08
CA LEU A 82 -15.39 -4.12 0.43
C LEU A 82 -16.22 -5.30 -0.08
N LYS A 83 -16.02 -5.74 -1.33
CA LYS A 83 -16.66 -6.95 -1.88
C LYS A 83 -16.34 -8.18 -1.04
N LEU A 84 -15.08 -8.33 -0.62
CA LEU A 84 -14.66 -9.41 0.25
C LEU A 84 -15.32 -9.31 1.63
N LEU A 85 -15.32 -8.12 2.25
CA LEU A 85 -15.93 -7.90 3.55
C LEU A 85 -17.43 -8.19 3.52
N ASP A 86 -18.14 -7.78 2.47
CA ASP A 86 -19.55 -8.09 2.28
C ASP A 86 -19.79 -9.60 2.26
N ARG A 87 -18.92 -10.37 1.59
CA ARG A 87 -18.96 -11.85 1.61
C ARG A 87 -18.66 -12.41 2.99
N LEU A 88 -17.57 -11.98 3.63
CA LEU A 88 -17.15 -12.51 4.93
C LEU A 88 -18.19 -12.22 6.01
N PHE A 89 -18.80 -11.05 5.99
CA PHE A 89 -19.85 -10.70 6.95
C PHE A 89 -21.15 -11.49 6.78
N GLN A 90 -21.32 -12.29 5.72
CA GLN A 90 -22.44 -13.24 5.65
C GLN A 90 -22.31 -14.37 6.69
N THR A 91 -21.08 -14.79 6.99
CA THR A 91 -20.80 -15.93 7.88
C THR A 91 -20.04 -15.54 9.15
N LYS A 92 -19.39 -14.38 9.17
CA LYS A 92 -18.61 -13.87 10.30
C LYS A 92 -19.26 -12.61 10.88
N ASP A 93 -19.21 -12.45 12.20
CA ASP A 93 -19.66 -11.21 12.88
C ASP A 93 -18.50 -10.24 13.14
N VAL A 94 -17.28 -10.75 13.13
CA VAL A 94 -16.03 -10.00 13.29
C VAL A 94 -15.13 -10.35 12.13
N VAL A 95 -14.42 -9.39 11.53
CA VAL A 95 -13.34 -9.61 10.56
C VAL A 95 -12.16 -8.72 10.95
N ILE A 96 -10.93 -9.16 10.68
CA ILE A 96 -9.72 -8.40 11.00
C ILE A 96 -9.13 -7.79 9.73
N LEU A 97 -8.85 -6.50 9.75
CA LEU A 97 -8.03 -5.79 8.77
C LEU A 97 -6.70 -5.42 9.43
N THR A 98 -5.57 -5.88 8.89
CA THR A 98 -4.24 -5.61 9.45
C THR A 98 -3.21 -5.39 8.36
N GLY A 99 -2.25 -4.49 8.56
CA GLY A 99 -1.22 -4.22 7.57
C GLY A 99 -0.42 -2.95 7.82
N GLY A 100 0.60 -2.72 6.99
CA GLY A 100 1.48 -1.55 7.05
C GLY A 100 1.04 -0.39 6.16
N SER A 101 0.18 -0.61 5.16
CA SER A 101 -0.16 0.39 4.17
C SER A 101 -1.35 1.24 4.62
N MET A 102 -1.05 2.34 5.32
CA MET A 102 -2.09 3.24 5.86
C MET A 102 -3.04 3.79 4.79
N MET A 103 -2.58 3.94 3.54
CA MET A 103 -3.45 4.37 2.44
C MET A 103 -4.55 3.34 2.13
N TYR A 104 -4.25 2.05 2.20
CA TYR A 104 -5.24 0.97 2.01
C TYR A 104 -6.21 0.89 3.18
N VAL A 105 -5.69 1.01 4.40
CA VAL A 105 -6.51 1.09 5.62
C VAL A 105 -7.46 2.29 5.54
N ASP A 106 -6.97 3.45 5.14
CA ASP A 106 -7.79 4.65 4.97
C ASP A 106 -8.80 4.51 3.84
N ALA A 107 -8.44 3.90 2.70
CA ALA A 107 -9.39 3.66 1.62
C ALA A 107 -10.57 2.79 2.09
N VAL A 108 -10.31 1.71 2.83
CA VAL A 108 -11.39 0.89 3.41
C VAL A 108 -12.17 1.65 4.49
N CYS A 109 -11.49 2.36 5.39
CA CYS A 109 -12.14 2.98 6.55
C CYS A 109 -12.88 4.29 6.24
N LYS A 110 -12.34 5.10 5.34
CA LYS A 110 -12.80 6.47 5.06
C LYS A 110 -13.36 6.60 3.64
N GLY A 111 -13.01 5.69 2.74
CA GLY A 111 -13.24 5.86 1.31
C GLY A 111 -12.07 6.58 0.64
N ILE A 112 -11.88 6.28 -0.64
CA ILE A 112 -11.05 7.07 -1.55
C ILE A 112 -11.94 7.90 -2.47
N ASP A 113 -11.43 9.07 -2.82
CA ASP A 113 -12.05 9.93 -3.83
C ASP A 113 -12.03 9.20 -5.18
N ASP A 114 -13.11 9.37 -5.94
CA ASP A 114 -13.22 8.80 -7.28
C ASP A 114 -12.45 9.68 -8.28
N ILE A 115 -11.18 9.34 -8.44
CA ILE A 115 -10.25 10.04 -9.33
C ILE A 115 -10.07 9.17 -10.58
N PRO A 116 -10.32 9.71 -11.79
CA PRO A 116 -10.15 8.97 -13.03
C PRO A 116 -8.75 8.35 -13.16
N THR A 117 -8.70 7.11 -13.65
CA THR A 117 -7.41 6.48 -13.98
C THR A 117 -6.82 7.18 -15.20
N VAL A 118 -5.61 7.74 -15.03
CA VAL A 118 -4.88 8.41 -16.10
C VAL A 118 -4.46 7.40 -17.17
N ASP A 119 -4.75 7.71 -18.42
CA ASP A 119 -4.38 6.93 -19.59
C ASP A 119 -2.85 6.95 -19.84
N GLU A 120 -2.35 5.92 -20.52
CA GLU A 120 -0.91 5.75 -20.74
C GLU A 120 -0.30 6.85 -21.63
N GLU A 121 -1.09 7.42 -22.56
CA GLU A 121 -0.62 8.47 -23.47
C GLU A 121 -0.36 9.78 -22.72
N THR A 122 -1.31 10.21 -21.89
CA THR A 122 -1.17 11.37 -21.01
C THR A 122 0.01 11.17 -20.06
N ARG A 123 0.11 10.01 -19.41
CA ARG A 123 1.22 9.71 -18.49
C ARG A 123 2.57 9.80 -19.20
N LYS A 124 2.71 9.17 -20.36
CA LYS A 124 3.94 9.20 -21.15
C LYS A 124 4.30 10.62 -21.55
N THR A 125 3.33 11.39 -22.05
CA THR A 125 3.53 12.78 -22.46
C THR A 125 4.05 13.64 -21.32
N LEU A 126 3.44 13.56 -20.14
CA LEU A 126 3.85 14.36 -18.97
C LEU A 126 5.21 13.91 -18.42
N LEU A 127 5.55 12.62 -18.50
CA LEU A 127 6.88 12.11 -18.17
C LEU A 127 7.96 12.66 -19.13
N GLU A 128 7.71 12.63 -20.44
CA GLU A 128 8.65 13.20 -21.42
C GLU A 128 8.84 14.71 -21.22
N ARG A 129 7.76 15.43 -20.86
CA ARG A 129 7.84 16.86 -20.52
C ARG A 129 8.64 17.09 -19.25
N TYR A 130 8.43 16.27 -18.22
CA TYR A 130 9.23 16.34 -16.99
C TYR A 130 10.73 16.16 -17.28
N GLU A 131 11.10 15.21 -18.14
CA GLU A 131 12.50 14.96 -18.52
C GLU A 131 13.11 16.10 -19.34
N LYS A 132 12.33 16.74 -20.21
CA LYS A 132 12.79 17.83 -21.10
C LYS A 132 12.78 19.21 -20.44
N GLU A 133 11.73 19.52 -19.69
CA GLU A 133 11.43 20.87 -19.17
C GLU A 133 11.79 21.01 -17.68
N GLY A 134 11.87 19.89 -16.96
CA GLY A 134 12.13 19.86 -15.52
C GLY A 134 10.91 20.16 -14.65
N LEU A 135 11.07 19.95 -13.34
CA LEU A 135 9.97 20.08 -12.36
C LEU A 135 9.44 21.51 -12.23
N GLU A 136 10.32 22.51 -12.35
CA GLU A 136 9.97 23.92 -12.10
C GLU A 136 8.91 24.41 -13.09
N GLN A 137 9.02 24.01 -14.36
CA GLN A 137 8.03 24.36 -15.39
C GLN A 137 6.68 23.70 -15.12
N LEU A 138 6.68 22.41 -14.79
CA LEU A 138 5.46 21.70 -14.43
C LEU A 138 4.79 22.29 -13.17
N CYS A 139 5.58 22.74 -12.20
CA CYS A 139 5.06 23.46 -11.04
C CYS A 139 4.41 24.80 -11.43
N ALA A 140 5.05 25.59 -12.30
CA ALA A 140 4.50 26.86 -12.77
C ALA A 140 3.17 26.66 -13.52
N GLU A 141 3.07 25.59 -14.31
CA GLU A 141 1.87 25.20 -15.03
C GLU A 141 0.76 24.71 -14.10
N LEU A 142 1.10 23.88 -13.11
CA LEU A 142 0.14 23.43 -12.10
C LEU A 142 -0.45 24.61 -11.34
N LYS A 143 0.34 25.65 -11.07
CA LYS A 143 -0.13 26.88 -10.44
C LYS A 143 -1.22 27.59 -11.25
N LEU A 144 -1.16 27.50 -12.58
CA LEU A 144 -2.15 28.09 -13.48
C LEU A 144 -3.40 27.22 -13.59
N LEU A 145 -3.23 25.91 -13.74
CA LEU A 145 -4.34 24.97 -13.95
C LEU A 145 -5.11 24.65 -12.66
N ASP A 146 -4.41 24.47 -11.55
CA ASP A 146 -4.97 24.13 -10.25
C ASP A 146 -4.26 24.89 -9.12
N PRO A 147 -4.55 26.20 -8.97
CA PRO A 147 -3.89 27.05 -7.97
C PRO A 147 -4.17 26.60 -6.54
N ASP A 148 -5.26 25.87 -6.28
CA ASP A 148 -5.61 25.41 -4.94
C ASP A 148 -4.83 24.15 -4.58
N TYR A 149 -4.67 23.19 -5.49
CA TYR A 149 -3.79 22.05 -5.25
C TYR A 149 -2.32 22.48 -5.16
N TYR A 150 -1.90 23.43 -5.99
CA TYR A 150 -0.53 23.97 -5.98
C TYR A 150 -0.10 24.48 -4.59
N LYS A 151 -1.03 25.09 -3.82
CA LYS A 151 -0.74 25.62 -2.47
C LYS A 151 -0.49 24.52 -1.43
N ILE A 152 -1.02 23.32 -1.64
CA ILE A 152 -1.00 22.23 -0.64
C ILE A 152 -0.09 21.07 -1.02
N VAL A 153 0.27 20.93 -2.29
CA VAL A 153 1.16 19.87 -2.76
C VAL A 153 2.60 20.17 -2.36
N ASP A 154 3.36 19.10 -2.08
CA ASP A 154 4.81 19.20 -1.99
C ASP A 154 5.38 19.37 -3.40
N LEU A 155 5.79 20.60 -3.72
CA LEU A 155 6.31 20.99 -5.04
C LEU A 155 7.65 20.29 -5.39
N LYS A 156 8.33 19.67 -4.42
CA LYS A 156 9.53 18.87 -4.70
C LYS A 156 9.19 17.42 -5.10
N ASN A 157 7.95 17.00 -4.86
CA ASN A 157 7.49 15.66 -5.20
C ASN A 157 6.96 15.62 -6.63
N HIS A 158 7.87 15.38 -7.58
CA HIS A 158 7.55 15.36 -9.02
C HIS A 158 6.36 14.43 -9.35
N LYS A 159 6.25 13.26 -8.71
CA LYS A 159 5.14 12.33 -8.94
C LYS A 159 3.78 12.94 -8.62
N ARG A 160 3.68 13.72 -7.53
CA ARG A 160 2.42 14.37 -7.14
C ARG A 160 2.05 15.54 -8.03
N VAL A 161 3.05 16.29 -8.49
CA VAL A 161 2.86 17.42 -9.41
C VAL A 161 2.42 16.90 -10.78
N ILE A 162 3.17 15.93 -11.33
CA ILE A 162 2.84 15.27 -12.59
C ILE A 162 1.45 14.67 -12.54
N HIS A 163 1.10 13.93 -11.48
CA HIS A 163 -0.22 13.29 -11.39
C HIS A 163 -1.39 14.30 -11.37
N ALA A 164 -1.23 15.44 -10.72
CA ALA A 164 -2.27 16.47 -10.76
C ALA A 164 -2.41 17.08 -12.15
N LEU A 165 -1.30 17.33 -12.84
CA LEU A 165 -1.32 17.78 -14.23
C LEU A 165 -1.94 16.73 -15.16
N GLU A 166 -1.61 15.45 -15.01
CA GLU A 166 -2.21 14.35 -15.75
C GLU A 166 -3.74 14.40 -15.67
N ILE A 167 -4.29 14.59 -14.47
CA ILE A 167 -5.74 14.72 -14.26
C ILE A 167 -6.28 15.99 -14.92
N CYS A 168 -5.61 17.13 -14.76
CA CYS A 168 -6.01 18.38 -15.41
C CYS A 168 -6.08 18.25 -16.92
N TYR A 169 -5.08 17.63 -17.54
CA TYR A 169 -5.00 17.43 -18.98
C TYR A 169 -6.04 16.46 -19.50
N MET A 170 -6.15 15.29 -18.87
CA MET A 170 -7.05 14.24 -19.34
C MET A 170 -8.52 14.64 -19.17
N THR A 171 -8.86 15.33 -18.08
CA THR A 171 -10.27 15.61 -17.72
C THR A 171 -10.73 17.03 -18.07
N GLY A 172 -9.79 17.94 -18.32
CA GLY A 172 -10.06 19.38 -18.43
C GLY A 172 -10.53 20.05 -17.13
N LYS A 173 -10.50 19.34 -15.99
CA LYS A 173 -10.92 19.82 -14.67
C LYS A 173 -9.76 19.82 -13.69
N THR A 174 -9.82 20.67 -12.67
CA THR A 174 -8.77 20.73 -11.65
C THR A 174 -8.69 19.44 -10.84
N TYR A 175 -7.48 19.02 -10.46
CA TYR A 175 -7.29 17.86 -9.58
C TYR A 175 -8.00 18.04 -8.23
N THR A 176 -8.00 19.26 -7.70
CA THR A 176 -8.74 19.67 -6.48
C THR A 176 -10.22 19.35 -6.59
N SER A 177 -10.85 19.49 -7.77
CA SER A 177 -12.28 19.24 -7.93
C SER A 177 -12.68 17.77 -7.72
N PHE A 178 -11.75 16.83 -7.90
CA PHE A 178 -11.96 15.41 -7.62
C PHE A 178 -11.64 15.04 -6.17
N ARG A 179 -10.89 15.88 -5.45
CA ARG A 179 -10.46 15.60 -4.06
C ARG A 179 -11.48 16.09 -3.05
N THR A 180 -12.68 15.49 -3.05
CA THR A 180 -13.78 15.89 -2.18
C THR A 180 -13.51 15.57 -0.71
N GLN A 181 -12.63 14.61 -0.41
CA GLN A 181 -12.33 14.13 0.94
C GLN A 181 -13.59 13.68 1.70
N GLU A 182 -14.62 13.26 0.95
CA GLU A 182 -15.87 12.82 1.54
C GLU A 182 -15.68 11.49 2.25
N LYS A 183 -16.00 11.46 3.55
CA LYS A 183 -15.91 10.23 4.33
C LYS A 183 -17.12 9.34 4.03
N LYS A 184 -16.87 8.22 3.37
CA LYS A 184 -17.89 7.22 3.06
C LYS A 184 -18.33 6.50 4.33
N THR A 185 -19.64 6.35 4.51
CA THR A 185 -20.22 5.54 5.60
C THR A 185 -20.16 4.06 5.21
N ARG A 186 -19.75 3.20 6.14
CA ARG A 186 -19.62 1.74 5.91
C ARG A 186 -20.74 0.95 6.60
N PRO A 187 -21.19 -0.19 6.03
CA PRO A 187 -22.25 -1.02 6.60
C PRO A 187 -21.80 -1.89 7.79
N PHE A 188 -20.69 -1.53 8.42
CA PHE A 188 -20.10 -2.24 9.55
C PHE A 188 -19.49 -1.25 10.56
N ARG A 189 -19.43 -1.66 11.82
CA ARG A 189 -18.76 -0.92 12.88
C ARG A 189 -17.26 -1.13 12.80
N MET A 190 -16.48 -0.06 12.82
CA MET A 190 -15.03 -0.12 12.88
C MET A 190 -14.52 0.03 14.31
N ILE A 191 -13.57 -0.83 14.70
CA ILE A 191 -12.82 -0.71 15.95
C ILE A 191 -11.33 -0.63 15.58
N LYS A 192 -10.73 0.53 15.76
CA LYS A 192 -9.32 0.78 15.41
C LYS A 192 -8.43 0.57 16.64
N ILE A 193 -7.41 -0.28 16.48
CA ILE A 193 -6.45 -0.64 17.53
C ILE A 193 -5.06 -0.28 17.01
N GLY A 194 -4.42 0.70 17.66
CA GLY A 194 -3.06 1.10 17.37
C GLY A 194 -2.08 0.45 18.31
N LEU A 195 -1.20 -0.41 17.79
CA LEU A 195 -0.12 -1.00 18.57
C LEU A 195 1.05 -0.03 18.66
N THR A 196 1.53 0.15 19.88
CA THR A 196 2.73 0.94 20.18
C THR A 196 3.73 0.07 20.91
N ARG A 197 4.99 0.47 20.87
CA ARG A 197 6.11 -0.19 21.52
C ARG A 197 7.19 0.82 21.78
N ASP A 198 8.06 0.54 22.75
CA ASP A 198 9.23 1.37 22.98
C ASP A 198 10.11 1.43 21.71
N ARG A 199 10.73 2.60 21.47
CA ARG A 199 11.49 2.86 20.24
C ARG A 199 12.74 2.00 20.15
N GLU A 200 13.45 1.80 21.26
CA GLU A 200 14.67 1.00 21.29
C GLU A 200 14.35 -0.47 21.05
N GLU A 201 13.29 -0.97 21.70
CA GLU A 201 12.80 -2.33 21.48
C GLU A 201 12.35 -2.52 20.02
N LEU A 202 11.66 -1.55 19.43
CA LEU A 202 11.23 -1.60 18.04
C LEU A 202 12.42 -1.70 17.08
N TYR A 203 13.47 -0.91 17.28
CA TYR A 203 14.68 -0.95 16.46
C TYR A 203 15.43 -2.25 16.61
N ALA A 204 15.62 -2.75 17.83
CA ALA A 204 16.25 -4.05 18.06
C ALA A 204 15.53 -5.17 17.30
N ARG A 205 14.18 -5.17 17.34
CA ARG A 205 13.36 -6.15 16.61
C ARG A 205 13.44 -6.00 15.10
N ILE A 206 13.49 -4.77 14.58
CA ILE A 206 13.63 -4.53 13.14
C ILE A 206 14.99 -5.04 12.66
N ASN A 207 16.07 -4.71 13.37
CA ASN A 207 17.43 -5.15 13.01
C ASN A 207 17.53 -6.68 13.00
N GLN A 208 17.12 -7.32 14.09
CA GLN A 208 17.11 -8.78 14.17
C GLN A 208 16.28 -9.42 13.06
N ARG A 209 15.16 -8.80 12.70
CA ARG A 209 14.30 -9.31 11.61
C ARG A 209 14.98 -9.22 10.25
N VAL A 210 15.80 -8.19 10.00
CA VAL A 210 16.59 -8.09 8.77
C VAL A 210 17.61 -9.22 8.71
N ASP A 211 18.31 -9.50 9.80
CA ASP A 211 19.28 -10.60 9.88
C ASP A 211 18.60 -11.95 9.58
N ILE A 212 17.45 -12.20 10.20
CA ILE A 212 16.64 -13.41 9.96
C ILE A 212 16.20 -13.50 8.48
N MET A 213 15.77 -12.40 7.88
CA MET A 213 15.39 -12.39 6.45
C MET A 213 16.57 -12.78 5.55
N MET A 214 17.77 -12.28 5.85
CA MET A 214 18.98 -12.62 5.12
C MET A 214 19.31 -14.12 5.26
N GLU A 215 19.23 -14.67 6.47
CA GLU A 215 19.40 -16.10 6.74
C GLU A 215 18.35 -16.96 6.01
N GLN A 216 17.12 -16.47 5.87
CA GLN A 216 16.03 -17.13 5.14
C GLN A 216 16.18 -17.07 3.61
N GLY A 217 17.19 -16.38 3.09
CA GLY A 217 17.45 -16.29 1.65
C GLY A 217 16.84 -15.06 0.98
N LEU A 218 16.65 -13.94 1.70
CA LEU A 218 16.20 -12.67 1.09
C LEU A 218 17.06 -12.27 -0.11
N LEU A 219 18.37 -12.45 -0.03
CA LEU A 219 19.27 -12.11 -1.14
C LEU A 219 18.95 -12.94 -2.39
N ASP A 220 18.60 -14.21 -2.24
CA ASP A 220 18.27 -15.07 -3.37
C ASP A 220 16.88 -14.76 -3.94
N GLU A 221 15.91 -14.41 -3.08
CA GLU A 221 14.62 -13.85 -3.53
C GLU A 221 14.84 -12.57 -4.35
N VAL A 222 15.70 -11.66 -3.88
CA VAL A 222 16.02 -10.40 -4.58
C VAL A 222 16.67 -10.67 -5.94
N LYS A 223 17.61 -11.60 -6.03
CA LYS A 223 18.23 -11.98 -7.33
C LYS A 223 17.20 -12.49 -8.32
N GLN A 224 16.19 -13.24 -7.88
CA GLN A 224 15.14 -13.76 -8.77
C GLN A 224 14.28 -12.64 -9.37
N VAL A 225 14.00 -11.60 -8.60
CA VAL A 225 13.16 -10.47 -9.04
C VAL A 225 13.96 -9.31 -9.64
N TYR A 226 15.29 -9.37 -9.59
CA TYR A 226 16.20 -8.35 -10.11
C TYR A 226 15.96 -7.94 -11.57
N PRO A 227 15.61 -8.83 -12.52
CA PRO A 227 15.26 -8.43 -13.89
C PRO A 227 14.09 -7.44 -13.95
N TYR A 228 13.24 -7.41 -12.92
CA TYR A 228 12.06 -6.56 -12.82
C TYR A 228 12.28 -5.32 -11.95
N ARG A 229 13.50 -5.05 -11.47
CA ARG A 229 13.80 -4.02 -10.45
C ARG A 229 13.26 -2.60 -10.72
N GLN A 230 12.95 -2.28 -11.98
CA GLN A 230 12.36 -1.00 -12.39
C GLN A 230 10.86 -0.88 -12.06
N LEU A 231 10.18 -2.00 -11.75
CA LEU A 231 8.75 -2.00 -11.43
C LEU A 231 8.46 -1.34 -10.08
N ASN A 232 7.34 -0.63 -9.99
CA ASN A 232 6.92 0.04 -8.76
C ASN A 232 6.59 -0.93 -7.61
N SER A 233 6.27 -2.20 -7.91
CA SER A 233 6.12 -3.28 -6.93
C SER A 233 7.42 -3.56 -6.17
N LEU A 234 8.57 -3.39 -6.85
CA LEU A 234 9.93 -3.60 -6.34
C LEU A 234 10.59 -2.33 -5.80
N ASN A 235 9.89 -1.20 -5.88
CA ASN A 235 10.22 0.05 -5.19
C ASN A 235 9.91 -0.09 -3.67
N THR A 236 10.59 -1.04 -3.00
CA THR A 236 10.30 -1.52 -1.65
C THR A 236 11.57 -1.56 -0.79
N VAL A 237 11.45 -1.17 0.48
CA VAL A 237 12.55 -1.24 1.46
C VAL A 237 13.03 -2.68 1.61
N GLY A 238 14.34 -2.88 1.63
CA GLY A 238 15.01 -4.18 1.62
C GLY A 238 15.35 -4.66 0.21
N TYR A 239 14.54 -4.34 -0.81
CA TYR A 239 14.82 -4.73 -2.19
C TYR A 239 15.71 -3.71 -2.89
N LYS A 240 15.40 -2.41 -2.78
CA LYS A 240 16.17 -1.35 -3.47
C LYS A 240 17.63 -1.33 -3.02
N GLU A 241 17.85 -1.47 -1.73
CA GLU A 241 19.17 -1.46 -1.11
C GLU A 241 19.99 -2.66 -1.61
N LEU A 242 19.36 -3.84 -1.70
CA LEU A 242 20.00 -5.04 -2.24
C LEU A 242 20.19 -4.98 -3.76
N PHE A 243 19.32 -4.30 -4.52
CA PHE A 243 19.56 -4.04 -5.94
C PHE A 243 20.78 -3.15 -6.15
N ASN A 244 20.91 -2.06 -5.38
CA ASN A 244 22.08 -1.18 -5.46
C ASN A 244 23.38 -1.91 -5.10
N TYR A 245 23.33 -2.81 -4.10
CA TYR A 245 24.44 -3.69 -3.76
C TYR A 245 24.81 -4.63 -4.93
N LEU A 246 23.81 -5.24 -5.59
CA LEU A 246 24.04 -6.09 -6.76
C LEU A 246 24.56 -5.30 -7.98
N ASP A 247 24.22 -4.02 -8.07
CA ASP A 247 24.71 -3.09 -9.10
C ASP A 247 26.15 -2.60 -8.82
N GLY A 248 26.69 -2.86 -7.62
CA GLY A 248 28.02 -2.41 -7.20
C GLY A 248 28.08 -0.91 -6.89
N GLU A 249 26.94 -0.27 -6.62
CA GLU A 249 26.85 1.15 -6.33
C GLU A 249 27.10 1.48 -4.84
N TRP A 250 27.08 0.46 -3.96
CA TRP A 250 27.12 0.56 -2.49
C TRP A 250 28.18 -0.37 -1.89
#